data_AF-A0A0E0IYJ2-F1
#
_entry.id   AF-A0A0E0IYJ2-F1
#
_cell.length_a   1.000
_cell.length_b   1.000
_cell.length_c   1.000
_cell.angle_alpha   90.00
_cell.angle_beta   90.00
_cell.angle_gamma   90.00
#
_symmetry.space_group_name_H-M   'P 1'
#
loop_
_entity.id
_entity.type
_entity.pdbx_description
1 polymer ?
#
loop_
_entity_poly.entity_id
_entity_poly.type
_entity_poly.pdbx_seq_one_letter_code
_entity_poly.pdbx_strand_id
1 'polypeptide(L)'
;MIRILLRMHSVVEEAEGRHITNQGMLLQLKGLIEGFYVGYHMLDKVTFQPPEEESIKDEVSHEMHSSALTTSNSAKRFRFSDALRKHTPISFASRSTANLKGVVEDLETKIADMREFVMLLGSYPRLPRQPYSTYLFMDKCMFGRRVEKEQVINFLLCSDPPDTYVSILPIIGPHRIGKKTLVQHACQDDRVKSCFSHIFFFKEDDLKMGELSLNSKASPGKYLFVIEFICDVDEAAWTKFQSYLQNMPSTEIKVVLIGRTEDVTKFGTSQPIRMKRLSEEEYWYYFKALSFGSMNPDEHPKLASLGMQLATEMNGSFLGANILGELLRANPNTQSWQSILLSLRGFVQKNLCCFGVHPEDLLERNTPVDFTRMAFLGAQAHGCLVYDLRVAGPAQSQLPKLTSREVLLGGNIPVEDKFDVLVWKSRIPPYCDYIATFEKQKPRRVVGKRNTIYH
;
A
#
# COMPACT_ATOMS: atom_id res chain seq x y z
N MET A 1 2.06 -22.47 -16.15
CA MET A 1 1.99 -21.15 -15.47
C MET A 1 1.03 -20.15 -16.15
N ILE A 2 1.36 -19.54 -17.30
CA ILE A 2 0.54 -18.45 -17.90
C ILE A 2 -0.94 -18.82 -18.06
N ARG A 3 -1.23 -20.03 -18.58
CA ARG A 3 -2.63 -20.53 -18.70
C ARG A 3 -3.36 -20.62 -17.36
N ILE A 4 -2.66 -20.99 -16.29
CA ILE A 4 -3.22 -21.08 -14.92
C ILE A 4 -3.54 -19.66 -14.44
N LEU A 5 -2.61 -18.72 -14.60
CA LEU A 5 -2.78 -17.32 -14.17
C LEU A 5 -3.92 -16.62 -14.91
N LEU A 6 -4.10 -16.85 -16.20
CA LEU A 6 -5.24 -16.33 -16.96
C LEU A 6 -6.58 -16.84 -16.42
N ARG A 7 -6.62 -18.13 -16.05
CA ARG A 7 -7.82 -18.76 -15.50
C ARG A 7 -8.10 -18.27 -14.08
N MET A 8 -7.08 -18.12 -13.23
CA MET A 8 -7.21 -17.48 -11.92
C MET A 8 -7.70 -16.03 -12.05
N HIS A 9 -7.11 -15.25 -12.95
CA HIS A 9 -7.51 -13.87 -13.21
C HIS A 9 -9.00 -13.77 -13.56
N SER A 10 -9.48 -14.63 -14.47
CA SER A 10 -10.88 -14.65 -14.88
C SER A 10 -11.83 -14.97 -13.72
N VAL A 11 -11.45 -15.90 -12.84
CA VAL A 11 -12.25 -16.26 -11.65
C VAL A 11 -12.22 -15.14 -10.62
N VAL A 12 -11.05 -14.53 -10.38
CA VAL A 12 -10.91 -13.37 -9.50
C VAL A 12 -11.77 -12.23 -10.03
N GLU A 13 -11.65 -11.84 -11.29
CA GLU A 13 -12.43 -10.77 -11.91
C GLU A 13 -13.94 -11.01 -11.81
N GLU A 14 -14.42 -12.24 -12.06
CA GLU A 14 -15.83 -12.58 -11.90
C GLU A 14 -16.27 -12.52 -10.43
N ALA A 15 -15.45 -13.02 -9.49
CA ALA A 15 -15.75 -12.94 -8.06
C ALA A 15 -15.76 -11.49 -7.56
N GLU A 16 -14.88 -10.69 -8.14
CA GLU A 16 -14.80 -9.25 -8.02
C GLU A 16 -15.98 -8.51 -8.70
N GLY A 17 -16.84 -9.22 -9.42
CA GLY A 17 -18.09 -8.68 -9.94
C GLY A 17 -19.29 -8.95 -9.04
N ARG A 18 -19.11 -9.57 -7.86
CA ARG A 18 -20.21 -10.17 -7.08
C ARG A 18 -20.26 -9.67 -5.64
N HIS A 19 -21.47 -9.65 -5.07
CA HIS A 19 -21.72 -9.37 -3.65
C HIS A 19 -21.59 -10.65 -2.81
N ILE A 20 -20.36 -11.04 -2.47
CA ILE A 20 -20.10 -12.27 -1.72
C ILE A 20 -20.35 -12.04 -0.23
N THR A 21 -21.43 -12.64 0.30
CA THR A 21 -21.80 -12.52 1.72
C THR A 21 -21.28 -13.66 2.58
N ASN A 22 -20.99 -14.83 2.01
CA ASN A 22 -20.48 -15.98 2.75
C ASN A 22 -18.99 -15.81 3.10
N GLN A 23 -18.67 -15.97 4.39
CA GLN A 23 -17.30 -15.82 4.89
C GLN A 23 -16.33 -16.86 4.33
N GLY A 24 -16.76 -18.11 4.16
CA GLY A 24 -15.94 -19.17 3.56
C GLY A 24 -15.57 -18.86 2.10
N MET A 25 -16.53 -18.38 1.32
CA MET A 25 -16.29 -17.91 -0.06
C MET A 25 -15.30 -16.74 -0.11
N LEU A 26 -15.41 -15.78 0.81
CA LEU A 26 -14.47 -14.66 0.91
C LEU A 26 -13.05 -15.13 1.24
N LEU A 27 -12.89 -16.12 2.12
CA LEU A 27 -11.59 -16.71 2.46
C LEU A 27 -10.98 -17.49 1.28
N GLN A 28 -11.80 -18.24 0.53
CA GLN A 28 -11.34 -18.92 -0.70
C GLN A 28 -10.91 -17.91 -1.77
N LEU A 29 -11.67 -16.83 -1.96
CA LEU A 29 -11.30 -15.73 -2.86
C LEU A 29 -9.96 -15.10 -2.43
N LYS A 30 -9.76 -14.88 -1.13
CA LYS A 30 -8.50 -14.36 -0.60
C LYS A 30 -7.31 -15.25 -0.96
N GLY A 31 -7.42 -16.56 -0.74
CA GLY A 31 -6.36 -17.51 -1.10
C GLY A 31 -6.08 -17.58 -2.60
N LEU A 32 -7.11 -17.41 -3.44
CA LEU A 32 -6.96 -17.33 -4.89
C LEU A 32 -6.22 -16.07 -5.33
N ILE A 33 -6.57 -14.92 -4.75
CA ILE A 33 -5.92 -13.63 -5.00
C ILE A 33 -4.45 -13.68 -4.58
N GLU A 34 -4.14 -14.23 -3.40
CA GLU A 34 -2.76 -14.42 -2.93
C GLU A 34 -1.96 -15.29 -3.91
N GLY A 35 -2.52 -16.43 -4.35
CA GLY A 35 -1.91 -17.27 -5.38
C GLY A 35 -1.70 -16.54 -6.71
N PHE A 36 -2.68 -15.78 -7.16
CA PHE A 36 -2.59 -14.96 -8.36
C PHE A 36 -1.38 -14.01 -8.31
N TYR A 37 -1.20 -13.26 -7.22
CA TYR A 37 -0.05 -12.35 -7.09
C TYR A 37 1.29 -13.08 -7.04
N VAL A 38 1.38 -14.18 -6.28
CA VAL A 38 2.60 -15.01 -6.21
C VAL A 38 3.01 -15.49 -7.60
N GLY A 39 2.05 -15.97 -8.39
CA GLY A 39 2.33 -16.46 -9.73
C GLY A 39 2.76 -15.38 -10.72
N TYR A 40 2.13 -14.20 -10.71
CA TYR A 40 2.56 -13.07 -11.53
C TYR A 40 3.91 -12.52 -11.11
N HIS A 41 4.17 -12.41 -9.82
CA HIS A 41 5.48 -12.00 -9.31
C HIS A 41 6.59 -12.96 -9.75
N MET A 42 6.35 -14.27 -9.67
CA MET A 42 7.31 -15.27 -10.14
C MET A 42 7.53 -15.20 -11.66
N LEU A 43 6.46 -14.97 -12.43
CA LEU A 43 6.56 -14.77 -13.88
C LEU A 43 7.40 -13.53 -14.22
N ASP A 44 7.13 -12.41 -13.55
CA ASP A 44 7.89 -11.17 -13.71
C ASP A 44 9.36 -11.35 -13.32
N LYS A 45 9.65 -12.08 -12.23
CA LYS A 45 11.01 -12.37 -11.78
C LYS A 45 11.82 -13.17 -12.80
N VAL A 46 11.18 -14.07 -13.54
CA VAL A 46 11.82 -14.82 -14.65
C VAL A 46 11.97 -13.94 -15.88
N THR A 47 11.00 -13.06 -16.15
CA THR A 47 10.95 -12.22 -17.36
C THR A 47 11.92 -11.04 -17.28
N PHE A 48 12.06 -10.42 -16.11
CA PHE A 48 12.83 -9.19 -15.89
C PHE A 48 14.17 -9.43 -15.18
N GLN A 49 14.75 -10.62 -15.32
CA GLN A 49 16.08 -10.90 -14.74
C GLN A 49 17.08 -9.83 -15.19
N PRO A 50 17.88 -9.28 -14.26
CA PRO A 50 18.92 -8.35 -14.65
C PRO A 50 19.90 -9.10 -15.58
N PRO A 51 20.33 -8.50 -16.70
CA PRO A 51 21.44 -9.07 -17.47
C PRO A 51 22.64 -9.17 -16.52
N GLU A 52 23.31 -10.32 -16.55
CA GLU A 52 24.59 -10.49 -15.84
C GLU A 52 25.48 -9.30 -16.20
N GLU A 53 26.03 -8.62 -15.18
CA GLU A 53 27.04 -7.60 -15.41
C GLU A 53 28.16 -8.26 -16.21
N GLU A 54 28.28 -7.88 -17.49
CA GLU A 54 29.47 -8.20 -18.28
C GLU A 54 30.65 -7.67 -17.47
N SER A 55 31.36 -8.59 -16.83
CA SER A 55 32.63 -8.30 -16.20
C SER A 55 33.50 -7.67 -17.29
N ILE A 56 33.83 -6.40 -17.11
CA ILE A 56 34.81 -5.70 -17.93
C ILE A 56 36.08 -6.54 -17.90
N LYS A 57 36.34 -7.25 -19.00
CA LYS A 57 37.66 -7.72 -19.36
C LYS A 57 37.98 -7.07 -20.68
N ASP A 58 38.90 -6.12 -20.59
CA ASP A 58 39.69 -5.65 -21.72
C ASP A 58 40.15 -6.85 -22.55
N GLU A 59 39.82 -6.87 -23.83
CA GLU A 59 40.83 -7.14 -24.86
C GLU A 59 40.33 -6.74 -26.25
N VAL A 60 41.23 -6.07 -26.95
CA VAL A 60 41.11 -5.49 -28.27
C VAL A 60 41.16 -6.58 -29.34
N SER A 61 40.20 -6.59 -30.27
CA SER A 61 40.46 -6.61 -31.74
C SER A 61 39.17 -6.83 -32.54
N HIS A 62 39.02 -6.00 -33.59
CA HIS A 62 38.37 -6.19 -34.90
C HIS A 62 37.51 -7.48 -35.07
N GLU A 63 36.30 -7.47 -35.62
CA GLU A 63 36.00 -7.04 -36.99
C GLU A 63 34.47 -7.03 -37.25
N MET A 64 34.13 -6.41 -38.36
CA MET A 64 32.82 -5.95 -38.82
C MET A 64 31.95 -7.09 -39.36
N HIS A 65 30.67 -7.17 -38.97
CA HIS A 65 29.60 -7.56 -39.90
C HIS A 65 28.26 -6.90 -39.56
N SER A 66 27.97 -5.87 -40.35
CA SER A 66 26.64 -5.34 -40.62
C SER A 66 25.76 -6.43 -41.26
N SER A 67 24.51 -6.53 -40.83
CA SER A 67 23.40 -6.68 -41.78
C SER A 67 22.18 -5.94 -41.25
N ALA A 68 21.72 -5.01 -42.08
CA ALA A 68 20.56 -4.17 -41.90
C ALA A 68 19.33 -4.75 -42.63
N LEU A 69 18.19 -4.05 -42.44
CA LEU A 69 16.92 -4.09 -43.20
C LEU A 69 15.89 -5.13 -42.65
N THR A 70 14.60 -4.83 -42.44
CA THR A 70 13.77 -3.72 -42.93
C THR A 70 12.44 -3.61 -42.16
N THR A 71 11.83 -2.45 -42.37
CA THR A 71 10.60 -1.82 -41.87
C THR A 71 9.25 -2.54 -42.04
N SER A 72 8.39 -2.31 -41.03
CA SER A 72 6.94 -1.99 -41.07
C SER A 72 5.90 -3.04 -41.50
N ASN A 73 4.99 -3.42 -40.59
CA ASN A 73 3.60 -2.91 -40.59
C ASN A 73 2.73 -3.48 -39.45
N SER A 74 1.79 -2.63 -39.01
CA SER A 74 0.78 -2.87 -37.98
C SER A 74 -0.29 -3.90 -38.40
N ALA A 75 -0.59 -4.88 -37.54
CA ALA A 75 -1.93 -5.45 -37.38
C ALA A 75 -2.01 -6.26 -36.07
N LYS A 76 -3.02 -5.95 -35.26
CA LYS A 76 -3.37 -6.63 -34.02
C LYS A 76 -3.59 -8.13 -34.25
N ARG A 77 -2.75 -8.98 -33.64
CA ARG A 77 -3.10 -10.35 -33.20
C ARG A 77 -1.96 -10.92 -32.35
N PHE A 78 -2.23 -11.07 -31.06
CA PHE A 78 -1.37 -11.79 -30.11
C PHE A 78 -1.09 -13.22 -30.62
N ARG A 79 0.18 -13.50 -30.89
CA ARG A 79 0.75 -14.86 -30.97
C ARG A 79 2.16 -14.81 -30.36
N PHE A 80 2.30 -15.29 -29.13
CA PHE A 80 3.60 -15.63 -28.56
C PHE A 80 3.78 -17.15 -28.69
N SER A 81 4.56 -17.56 -29.68
CA SER A 81 5.22 -18.86 -29.72
C SER A 81 6.64 -18.63 -30.23
N ASP A 82 7.61 -19.26 -29.56
CA ASP A 82 9.03 -19.40 -29.94
C ASP A 82 10.04 -18.31 -29.59
N ALA A 83 10.22 -18.06 -28.28
CA ALA A 83 11.46 -17.43 -27.78
C ALA A 83 12.05 -18.13 -26.54
N LEU A 84 11.82 -19.43 -26.34
CA LEU A 84 12.41 -20.19 -25.23
C LEU A 84 13.34 -21.30 -25.72
N ARG A 85 14.31 -20.97 -26.56
CA ARG A 85 15.44 -21.87 -26.81
C ARG A 85 16.63 -21.09 -27.35
N LYS A 86 17.44 -20.55 -26.45
CA LYS A 86 18.92 -20.64 -26.47
C LYS A 86 19.53 -19.70 -25.42
N HIS A 87 20.41 -20.29 -24.62
CA HIS A 87 21.37 -19.70 -23.66
C HIS A 87 20.84 -19.31 -22.27
N THR A 88 20.99 -20.23 -21.31
CA THR A 88 21.10 -19.92 -19.87
C THR A 88 22.12 -20.88 -19.25
N PRO A 89 23.08 -20.44 -18.43
CA PRO A 89 24.06 -21.33 -17.78
C PRO A 89 23.41 -22.17 -16.67
N ILE A 90 23.92 -23.38 -16.49
CA ILE A 90 23.24 -24.53 -15.84
C ILE A 90 23.21 -24.46 -14.30
N SER A 91 24.02 -23.62 -13.63
CA SER A 91 24.16 -23.66 -12.16
C SER A 91 23.15 -22.79 -11.40
N PHE A 92 22.66 -21.67 -11.96
CA PHE A 92 21.67 -20.78 -11.29
C PHE A 92 20.23 -21.00 -11.75
N ALA A 93 20.04 -21.56 -12.95
CA ALA A 93 18.73 -22.03 -13.43
C ALA A 93 18.13 -23.10 -12.50
N SER A 94 18.96 -23.96 -11.88
CA SER A 94 18.48 -25.05 -11.01
C SER A 94 17.70 -24.55 -9.77
N ARG A 95 18.16 -23.49 -9.09
CA ARG A 95 17.51 -22.97 -7.87
C ARG A 95 16.23 -22.18 -8.15
N SER A 96 16.21 -21.44 -9.26
CA SER A 96 15.05 -20.67 -9.71
C SER A 96 13.98 -21.57 -10.36
N THR A 97 14.38 -22.63 -11.07
CA THR A 97 13.45 -23.64 -11.61
C THR A 97 12.81 -24.52 -10.53
N ALA A 98 13.53 -24.87 -9.46
CA ALA A 98 12.96 -25.59 -8.32
C ALA A 98 11.88 -24.76 -7.61
N ASN A 99 12.13 -23.47 -7.37
CA ASN A 99 11.13 -22.55 -6.83
C ASN A 99 9.95 -22.34 -7.80
N LEU A 100 10.22 -22.27 -9.11
CA LEU A 100 9.18 -22.14 -10.14
C LEU A 100 8.25 -23.35 -10.15
N LYS A 101 8.81 -24.56 -10.09
CA LYS A 101 8.04 -25.81 -10.08
C LYS A 101 7.12 -25.87 -8.86
N GLY A 102 7.64 -25.56 -7.67
CA GLY A 102 6.82 -25.51 -6.45
C GLY A 102 5.70 -24.48 -6.53
N VAL A 103 5.95 -23.28 -7.07
CA VAL A 103 4.90 -22.28 -7.30
C VAL A 103 3.87 -22.79 -8.29
N VAL A 104 4.27 -23.42 -9.40
CA VAL A 104 3.31 -23.98 -10.37
C VAL A 104 2.43 -25.04 -9.73
N GLU A 105 3.02 -25.95 -8.95
CA GLU A 105 2.27 -26.99 -8.22
C GLU A 105 1.27 -26.38 -7.23
N ASP A 106 1.66 -25.37 -6.44
CA ASP A 106 0.73 -24.65 -5.53
C ASP A 106 -0.40 -23.91 -6.27
N LEU A 107 -0.11 -23.35 -7.45
CA LEU A 107 -1.15 -22.71 -8.27
C LEU A 107 -2.11 -23.74 -8.88
N GLU A 108 -1.60 -24.91 -9.26
CA GLU A 108 -2.41 -26.02 -9.78
C GLU A 108 -3.34 -26.58 -8.71
N THR A 109 -2.88 -26.73 -7.47
CA THR A 109 -3.75 -27.16 -6.36
C THR A 109 -4.83 -26.12 -6.07
N LYS A 110 -4.45 -24.83 -5.93
CA LYS A 110 -5.41 -23.74 -5.68
C LYS A 110 -6.50 -23.61 -6.75
N ILE A 111 -6.19 -23.90 -8.02
CA ILE A 111 -7.17 -23.80 -9.10
C ILE A 111 -7.97 -25.09 -9.33
N ALA A 112 -7.44 -26.25 -8.92
CA ALA A 112 -8.13 -27.53 -9.03
C ALA A 112 -9.42 -27.54 -8.19
N ASP A 113 -9.36 -26.98 -6.99
CA ASP A 113 -10.44 -26.97 -6.00
C ASP A 113 -11.48 -25.85 -6.21
N MET A 114 -11.47 -25.18 -7.38
CA MET A 114 -12.32 -24.01 -7.64
C MET A 114 -13.68 -24.33 -8.25
N ARG A 115 -14.01 -25.60 -8.50
CA ARG A 115 -15.27 -25.97 -9.15
C ARG A 115 -16.47 -25.59 -8.28
N GLU A 116 -16.44 -25.97 -7.01
CA GLU A 116 -17.46 -25.67 -6.01
C GLU A 116 -17.57 -24.17 -5.79
N PHE A 117 -16.43 -23.48 -5.67
CA PHE A 117 -16.37 -22.02 -5.56
C PHE A 117 -17.09 -21.34 -6.74
N VAL A 118 -16.75 -21.70 -7.98
CA VAL A 118 -17.36 -21.08 -9.18
C VAL A 118 -18.86 -21.38 -9.27
N MET A 119 -19.30 -22.59 -8.90
CA MET A 119 -20.72 -22.94 -8.85
C MET A 119 -21.48 -22.08 -7.83
N LEU A 120 -20.97 -21.96 -6.61
CA LEU A 120 -21.58 -21.14 -5.56
C LEU A 120 -21.52 -19.65 -5.91
N LEU A 121 -20.46 -19.20 -6.57
CA LEU A 121 -20.28 -17.80 -6.96
C LEU A 121 -21.41 -17.30 -7.87
N GLY A 122 -21.92 -18.18 -8.74
CA GLY A 122 -23.04 -17.87 -9.63
C GLY A 122 -24.33 -17.46 -8.91
N SER A 123 -24.50 -17.87 -7.65
CA SER A 123 -25.68 -17.56 -6.83
C SER A 123 -25.69 -16.13 -6.27
N TYR A 124 -24.54 -15.46 -6.23
CA TYR A 124 -24.45 -14.10 -5.69
C TYR A 124 -24.86 -13.05 -6.71
N PRO A 125 -25.57 -11.98 -6.29
CA PRO A 125 -25.94 -10.91 -7.19
C PRO A 125 -24.70 -10.16 -7.69
N ARG A 126 -24.79 -9.67 -8.92
CA ARG A 126 -23.72 -8.86 -9.53
C ARG A 126 -23.73 -7.46 -8.94
N LEU A 127 -22.53 -6.94 -8.70
CA LEU A 127 -22.32 -5.53 -8.46
C LEU A 127 -22.77 -4.74 -9.71
N PRO A 128 -23.44 -3.59 -9.54
CA PRO A 128 -23.66 -2.67 -10.65
C PRO A 128 -22.32 -2.37 -11.32
N ARG A 129 -22.23 -2.56 -12.64
CA ARG A 129 -21.00 -2.31 -13.39
C ARG A 129 -20.56 -0.87 -13.13
N GLN A 130 -19.47 -0.69 -12.39
CA GLN A 130 -18.70 0.53 -12.54
C GLN A 130 -18.11 0.49 -13.96
N PRO A 131 -18.13 1.60 -14.71
CA PRO A 131 -17.72 1.62 -16.11
C PRO A 131 -16.25 1.22 -16.34
N TYR A 132 -15.47 1.03 -15.28
CA TYR A 132 -14.06 0.70 -15.32
C TYR A 132 -13.72 -0.29 -14.21
N SER A 133 -12.83 -1.24 -14.52
CA SER A 133 -12.19 -2.11 -13.52
C SER A 133 -11.49 -1.28 -12.44
N THR A 134 -11.55 -1.71 -11.19
CA THR A 134 -10.83 -1.12 -10.04
C THR A 134 -9.34 -0.86 -10.39
N TYR A 135 -8.74 -1.74 -11.20
CA TYR A 135 -7.35 -1.64 -11.65
C TYR A 135 -7.07 -0.50 -12.64
N LEU A 136 -8.08 0.08 -13.31
CA LEU A 136 -7.90 1.23 -14.22
C LEU A 136 -7.69 2.54 -13.48
N PHE A 137 -8.08 2.62 -12.20
CA PHE A 137 -7.89 3.78 -11.35
C PHE A 137 -7.31 3.36 -10.00
N MET A 138 -6.14 2.73 -10.01
CA MET A 138 -5.36 2.39 -8.81
C MET A 138 -5.20 3.59 -7.86
N ASP A 139 -5.13 4.80 -8.43
CA ASP A 139 -5.04 6.06 -7.69
C ASP A 139 -6.36 6.51 -7.03
N LYS A 140 -7.51 5.89 -7.35
CA LYS A 140 -8.87 6.27 -6.87
C LYS A 140 -9.56 5.18 -6.06
N CYS A 141 -8.94 4.03 -5.89
CA CYS A 141 -9.48 2.92 -5.12
C CYS A 141 -8.41 2.31 -4.20
N MET A 142 -8.86 1.76 -3.08
CA MET A 142 -7.97 1.02 -2.20
C MET A 142 -7.57 -0.33 -2.80
N PHE A 143 -6.29 -0.50 -3.13
CA PHE A 143 -5.77 -1.75 -3.68
C PHE A 143 -5.66 -2.87 -2.63
N GLY A 144 -5.94 -4.11 -3.02
CA GLY A 144 -5.64 -5.32 -2.25
C GLY A 144 -6.47 -5.51 -0.98
N ARG A 145 -7.52 -4.71 -0.74
CA ARG A 145 -8.35 -4.76 0.50
C ARG A 145 -9.80 -5.12 0.27
N ARG A 146 -10.07 -5.78 -0.84
CA ARG A 146 -11.42 -6.04 -1.29
C ARG A 146 -12.17 -7.01 -0.36
N VAL A 147 -11.50 -8.09 0.04
CA VAL A 147 -12.07 -9.10 0.95
C VAL A 147 -12.38 -8.46 2.29
N GLU A 148 -11.43 -7.71 2.86
CA GLU A 148 -11.63 -6.98 4.11
C GLU A 148 -12.76 -5.93 3.98
N LYS A 149 -12.90 -5.28 2.82
CA LYS A 149 -13.99 -4.32 2.58
C LYS A 149 -15.36 -4.99 2.63
N GLU A 150 -15.54 -6.13 1.93
CA GLU A 150 -16.79 -6.87 1.99
C GLU A 150 -17.05 -7.45 3.39
N GLN A 151 -16.02 -7.84 4.15
CA GLN A 151 -16.20 -8.23 5.56
C GLN A 151 -16.78 -7.10 6.41
N VAL A 152 -16.26 -5.87 6.25
CA VAL A 152 -16.81 -4.69 6.94
C VAL A 152 -18.25 -4.44 6.50
N ILE A 153 -18.54 -4.49 5.20
CA ILE A 153 -19.90 -4.26 4.68
C ILE A 153 -20.87 -5.33 5.20
N ASN A 154 -20.49 -6.60 5.16
CA ASN A 154 -21.32 -7.71 5.66
C ASN A 154 -21.63 -7.53 7.15
N PHE A 155 -20.66 -7.10 7.97
CA PHE A 155 -20.90 -6.78 9.38
C PHE A 155 -21.90 -5.62 9.54
N LEU A 156 -21.75 -4.55 8.75
CA LEU A 156 -22.60 -3.37 8.82
C LEU A 156 -24.04 -3.62 8.35
N LEU A 157 -24.23 -4.53 7.40
CA LEU A 157 -25.55 -4.90 6.87
C LEU A 157 -26.23 -6.04 7.65
N CYS A 158 -25.47 -6.78 8.47
CA CYS A 158 -26.02 -7.87 9.26
C CYS A 158 -26.99 -7.32 10.32
N SER A 159 -28.20 -7.86 10.36
CA SER A 159 -29.17 -7.53 11.42
C SER A 159 -28.74 -8.20 12.72
N ASP A 160 -28.65 -7.42 13.79
CA ASP A 160 -28.29 -7.93 15.09
C ASP A 160 -29.44 -8.76 15.71
N PRO A 161 -29.13 -9.74 16.58
CA PRO A 161 -30.14 -10.43 17.37
C PRO A 161 -30.96 -9.43 18.21
N PRO A 162 -32.21 -9.74 18.57
CA PRO A 162 -33.08 -8.82 19.33
C PRO A 162 -32.47 -8.30 20.63
N ASP A 163 -31.58 -9.08 21.26
CA ASP A 163 -30.96 -8.76 22.55
C ASP A 163 -29.68 -7.92 22.43
N THR A 164 -29.18 -7.66 21.21
CA THR A 164 -27.92 -6.93 20.98
C THR A 164 -28.19 -5.51 20.52
N TYR A 165 -28.04 -4.56 21.43
CA TYR A 165 -28.25 -3.14 21.15
C TYR A 165 -27.05 -2.46 20.44
N VAL A 166 -25.84 -2.95 20.71
CA VAL A 166 -24.58 -2.42 20.14
C VAL A 166 -23.74 -3.56 19.59
N SER A 167 -23.39 -3.48 18.31
CA SER A 167 -22.46 -4.39 17.67
C SER A 167 -21.15 -3.69 17.33
N ILE A 168 -20.02 -4.31 17.66
CA ILE A 168 -18.69 -3.71 17.61
C ILE A 168 -17.74 -4.59 16.78
N LEU A 169 -17.17 -4.01 15.73
CA LEU A 169 -16.17 -4.64 14.84
C LEU A 169 -14.79 -4.03 15.05
N PRO A 170 -13.83 -4.76 15.65
CA PRO A 170 -12.45 -4.33 15.70
C PRO A 170 -11.72 -4.59 14.37
N ILE A 171 -10.94 -3.61 13.92
CA ILE A 171 -10.04 -3.69 12.76
C ILE A 171 -8.63 -3.34 13.23
N ILE A 172 -7.72 -4.30 13.15
CA ILE A 172 -6.41 -4.24 13.79
C ILE A 172 -5.32 -4.45 12.75
N GLY A 173 -4.21 -3.73 12.91
CA GLY A 173 -3.01 -3.96 12.11
C GLY A 173 -2.00 -2.83 12.27
N PRO A 174 -0.83 -2.93 11.60
CA PRO A 174 0.20 -1.89 11.64
C PRO A 174 -0.29 -0.48 11.27
N HIS A 175 0.51 0.52 11.60
CA HIS A 175 0.20 1.91 11.26
C HIS A 175 0.26 2.12 9.73
N ARG A 176 -0.55 3.03 9.19
CA ARG A 176 -0.53 3.43 7.76
C ARG A 176 -0.78 2.36 6.69
N ILE A 177 -1.25 1.17 7.06
CA ILE A 177 -1.64 0.13 6.09
C ILE A 177 -3.01 0.35 5.42
N GLY A 178 -3.67 1.47 5.73
CA GLY A 178 -4.94 1.89 5.14
C GLY A 178 -6.22 1.49 5.87
N LYS A 179 -6.18 1.12 7.16
CA LYS A 179 -7.39 0.73 7.93
C LYS A 179 -8.50 1.78 7.89
N LYS A 180 -8.16 3.05 8.10
CA LYS A 180 -9.10 4.18 8.02
C LYS A 180 -9.73 4.30 6.64
N THR A 181 -8.90 4.23 5.60
CA THR A 181 -9.32 4.25 4.20
C THR A 181 -10.27 3.09 3.89
N LEU A 182 -9.98 1.88 4.39
CA LEU A 182 -10.85 0.70 4.24
C LEU A 182 -12.25 0.98 4.78
N VAL A 183 -12.34 1.42 6.03
CA VAL A 183 -13.63 1.67 6.70
C VAL A 183 -14.40 2.76 5.98
N GLN A 184 -13.72 3.82 5.56
CA GLN A 184 -14.38 4.88 4.81
C GLN A 184 -14.91 4.43 3.44
N HIS A 185 -14.16 3.60 2.72
CA HIS A 185 -14.66 3.00 1.47
C HIS A 185 -15.85 2.08 1.70
N ALA A 186 -15.89 1.35 2.82
CA ALA A 186 -17.05 0.55 3.20
C ALA A 186 -18.26 1.44 3.57
N CYS A 187 -18.04 2.50 4.34
CA CYS A 187 -19.08 3.49 4.68
C CYS A 187 -19.61 4.24 3.46
N GLN A 188 -18.80 4.36 2.40
CA GLN A 188 -19.19 5.01 1.16
C GLN A 188 -19.97 4.10 0.19
N ASP A 189 -20.00 2.78 0.44
CA ASP A 189 -20.80 1.84 -0.34
C ASP A 189 -22.28 2.20 -0.24
N ASP A 190 -22.98 2.23 -1.38
CA ASP A 190 -24.38 2.69 -1.42
C ASP A 190 -25.29 1.81 -0.56
N ARG A 191 -24.99 0.51 -0.44
CA ARG A 191 -25.72 -0.41 0.45
C ARG A 191 -25.63 0.08 1.89
N VAL A 192 -24.42 0.43 2.34
CA VAL A 192 -24.17 0.90 3.70
C VAL A 192 -24.77 2.28 3.92
N LYS A 193 -24.51 3.24 3.02
CA LYS A 193 -25.07 4.60 3.11
C LYS A 193 -26.60 4.62 3.21
N SER A 194 -27.27 3.72 2.50
CA SER A 194 -28.74 3.63 2.53
C SER A 194 -29.31 3.09 3.85
N CYS A 195 -28.50 2.40 4.65
CA CYS A 195 -28.93 1.77 5.90
C CYS A 195 -28.74 2.64 7.15
N PHE A 196 -27.76 3.55 7.15
CA PHE A 196 -27.43 4.37 8.32
C PHE A 196 -27.92 5.80 8.16
N SER A 197 -28.70 6.26 9.13
CA SER A 197 -29.16 7.65 9.17
C SER A 197 -28.02 8.62 9.48
N HIS A 198 -27.07 8.17 10.30
CA HIS A 198 -25.92 8.96 10.71
C HIS A 198 -24.65 8.10 10.77
N ILE A 199 -23.55 8.63 10.24
CA ILE A 199 -22.21 8.02 10.28
C ILE A 199 -21.25 9.04 10.88
N PHE A 200 -20.65 8.69 12.01
CA PHE A 200 -19.72 9.55 12.74
C PHE A 200 -18.30 8.99 12.72
N PHE A 201 -17.32 9.87 12.58
CA PHE A 201 -15.90 9.54 12.62
C PHE A 201 -15.25 10.26 13.80
N PHE A 202 -14.75 9.50 14.75
CA PHE A 202 -14.07 9.99 15.94
C PHE A 202 -12.63 9.51 15.99
N LYS A 203 -11.76 10.37 16.49
CA LYS A 203 -10.43 10.04 16.98
C LYS A 203 -10.47 9.82 18.49
N GLU A 204 -9.44 9.18 19.01
CA GLU A 204 -9.24 9.00 20.45
C GLU A 204 -9.38 10.31 21.26
N ASP A 205 -8.85 11.43 20.74
CA ASP A 205 -8.94 12.73 21.42
C ASP A 205 -10.38 13.26 21.49
N ASP A 206 -11.20 12.97 20.49
CA ASP A 206 -12.61 13.43 20.45
C ASP A 206 -13.42 12.77 21.58
N LEU A 207 -13.08 11.51 21.93
CA LEU A 207 -13.68 10.79 23.06
C LEU A 207 -13.29 11.42 24.41
N LYS A 208 -12.04 11.88 24.54
CA LYS A 208 -11.52 12.52 25.76
C LYS A 208 -12.15 13.88 26.00
N MET A 209 -12.24 14.69 24.94
CA MET A 209 -12.81 16.04 25.01
C MET A 209 -14.31 16.05 25.29
N GLY A 210 -14.98 14.90 25.17
CA GLY A 210 -16.42 14.81 25.41
C GLY A 210 -17.23 15.59 24.39
N GLU A 211 -16.66 15.89 23.22
CA GLU A 211 -17.32 16.51 22.06
C GLU A 211 -18.29 15.53 21.36
N LEU A 212 -18.98 14.70 22.15
CA LEU A 212 -20.10 13.88 21.69
C LEU A 212 -21.40 14.71 21.67
N SER A 213 -21.32 16.03 21.47
CA SER A 213 -22.43 16.99 21.48
C SER A 213 -23.33 16.84 20.24
N LEU A 214 -23.83 15.61 20.01
CA LEU A 214 -24.93 15.26 19.12
C LEU A 214 -26.30 15.62 19.74
N ASN A 215 -26.29 16.35 20.85
CA ASN A 215 -27.41 16.66 21.75
C ASN A 215 -28.51 17.58 21.18
N SER A 216 -28.68 17.72 19.85
CA SER A 216 -29.72 18.62 19.32
C SER A 216 -30.66 18.05 18.26
N LYS A 217 -30.62 16.76 17.90
CA LYS A 217 -31.70 16.01 17.20
C LYS A 217 -31.29 14.55 16.98
N ALA A 218 -31.37 13.71 18.00
CA ALA A 218 -31.32 12.27 17.76
C ALA A 218 -32.63 11.85 17.07
N SER A 219 -32.61 11.71 15.75
CA SER A 219 -33.72 11.14 14.99
C SER A 219 -33.74 9.61 15.17
N PRO A 220 -34.91 8.97 15.20
CA PRO A 220 -34.97 7.51 15.12
C PRO A 220 -34.20 6.99 13.89
N GLY A 221 -33.43 5.92 14.04
CA GLY A 221 -32.64 5.37 12.94
C GLY A 221 -31.49 4.48 13.40
N LYS A 222 -30.72 3.98 12.42
CA LYS A 222 -29.47 3.25 12.65
C LYS A 222 -28.29 4.19 12.68
N TYR A 223 -27.39 3.98 13.64
CA TYR A 223 -26.21 4.81 13.86
C TYR A 223 -24.93 4.01 13.64
N LEU A 224 -23.97 4.61 12.94
CA LEU A 224 -22.63 4.05 12.78
C LEU A 224 -21.58 4.97 13.39
N PHE A 225 -20.78 4.42 14.30
CA PHE A 225 -19.63 5.10 14.89
C PHE A 225 -18.33 4.46 14.41
N VAL A 226 -17.43 5.25 13.87
CA VAL A 226 -16.07 4.81 13.50
C VAL A 226 -15.09 5.50 14.42
N ILE A 227 -14.35 4.72 15.22
CA ILE A 227 -13.44 5.24 16.24
C ILE A 227 -12.01 4.79 15.93
N GLU A 228 -11.09 5.74 15.81
CA GLU A 228 -9.67 5.49 15.56
C GLU A 228 -8.84 5.70 16.82
N PHE A 229 -8.26 4.61 17.34
CA PHE A 229 -7.27 4.63 18.42
C PHE A 229 -5.85 4.74 17.84
N ILE A 230 -5.12 5.75 18.29
CA ILE A 230 -3.75 5.99 17.80
C ILE A 230 -2.78 5.13 18.61
N CYS A 231 -3.05 4.97 19.91
CA CYS A 231 -2.27 4.20 20.88
C CYS A 231 -3.18 3.17 21.58
N ASP A 232 -2.86 2.81 22.82
CA ASP A 232 -3.68 1.95 23.66
C ASP A 232 -5.03 2.61 23.96
N VAL A 233 -6.07 1.79 24.12
CA VAL A 233 -7.42 2.29 24.39
C VAL A 233 -7.48 2.89 25.79
N ASP A 234 -7.84 4.16 25.86
CA ASP A 234 -8.23 4.81 27.11
C ASP A 234 -9.56 4.20 27.59
N GLU A 235 -9.49 3.26 28.54
CA GLU A 235 -10.66 2.56 29.08
C GLU A 235 -11.67 3.51 29.73
N ALA A 236 -11.22 4.61 30.33
CA ALA A 236 -12.11 5.59 30.95
C ALA A 236 -12.90 6.36 29.88
N ALA A 237 -12.22 6.81 28.82
CA ALA A 237 -12.87 7.44 27.67
C ALA A 237 -13.84 6.48 26.97
N TRP A 238 -13.44 5.20 26.83
CA TRP A 238 -14.30 4.16 26.25
C TRP A 238 -15.54 3.88 27.09
N THR A 239 -15.40 3.76 28.42
CA THR A 239 -16.53 3.55 29.34
C THR A 239 -17.52 4.71 29.26
N LYS A 240 -17.03 5.95 29.21
CA LYS A 240 -17.87 7.14 29.02
C LYS A 240 -18.65 7.09 27.69
N PHE A 241 -18.01 6.64 26.62
CA PHE A 241 -18.65 6.46 25.32
C PHE A 241 -19.72 5.36 25.33
N GLN A 242 -19.46 4.23 25.99
CA GLN A 242 -20.46 3.17 26.14
C GLN A 242 -21.71 3.66 26.89
N SER A 243 -21.52 4.40 27.99
CA SER A 243 -22.63 5.03 28.73
C SER A 243 -23.42 5.99 27.85
N TYR A 244 -22.76 6.71 26.94
CA TYR A 244 -23.44 7.55 25.96
C TYR A 244 -24.31 6.73 25.00
N LEU A 245 -23.78 5.64 24.44
CA LEU A 245 -24.54 4.77 23.53
C LEU A 245 -25.80 4.20 24.18
N GLN A 246 -25.72 3.78 25.45
CA GLN A 246 -26.87 3.24 26.20
C GLN A 246 -28.04 4.24 26.35
N ASN A 247 -27.75 5.54 26.32
CA ASN A 247 -28.75 6.59 26.49
C ASN A 247 -29.32 7.10 25.16
N MET A 248 -28.88 6.55 24.02
CA MET A 248 -29.39 6.92 22.69
C MET A 248 -30.81 6.38 22.45
N PRO A 249 -31.70 7.12 21.78
CA PRO A 249 -33.03 6.65 21.40
C PRO A 249 -33.02 5.77 20.12
N SER A 250 -31.87 5.18 19.76
CA SER A 250 -31.70 4.43 18.50
C SER A 250 -32.23 3.00 18.58
N THR A 251 -32.52 2.39 17.42
CA THR A 251 -32.96 0.98 17.35
C THR A 251 -31.79 0.01 17.11
N GLU A 252 -30.70 0.48 16.50
CA GLU A 252 -29.52 -0.35 16.21
C GLU A 252 -28.26 0.52 16.10
N ILE A 253 -27.22 0.16 16.85
CA ILE A 253 -25.93 0.87 16.86
C ILE A 253 -24.83 -0.07 16.37
N LYS A 254 -24.14 0.33 15.30
CA LYS A 254 -22.90 -0.31 14.85
C LYS A 254 -21.70 0.56 15.22
N VAL A 255 -20.64 -0.08 15.68
CA VAL A 255 -19.36 0.57 15.99
C VAL A 255 -18.25 -0.17 15.26
N VAL A 256 -17.37 0.58 14.60
CA VAL A 256 -16.13 0.06 14.01
C VAL A 256 -14.96 0.68 14.75
N LEU A 257 -14.16 -0.16 15.40
CA LEU A 257 -12.96 0.25 16.13
C LEU A 257 -11.74 0.02 15.26
N ILE A 258 -10.92 1.03 15.08
CA ILE A 258 -9.67 0.95 14.33
C ILE A 258 -8.52 1.04 15.31
N GLY A 259 -7.68 0.00 15.35
CA GLY A 259 -6.61 -0.16 16.33
C GLY A 259 -5.27 -0.61 15.73
N ARG A 260 -4.20 -0.46 16.52
CA ARG A 260 -2.88 -1.03 16.19
C ARG A 260 -2.58 -2.32 16.94
N THR A 261 -3.02 -2.41 18.19
CA THR A 261 -2.73 -3.52 19.10
C THR A 261 -3.93 -4.44 19.22
N GLU A 262 -3.68 -5.67 19.72
CA GLU A 262 -4.73 -6.64 20.01
C GLU A 262 -5.63 -6.19 21.17
N ASP A 263 -5.25 -5.18 21.95
CA ASP A 263 -6.07 -4.66 23.06
C ASP A 263 -7.43 -4.15 22.58
N VAL A 264 -7.52 -3.62 21.36
CA VAL A 264 -8.80 -3.17 20.77
C VAL A 264 -9.79 -4.33 20.60
N THR A 265 -9.33 -5.59 20.53
CA THR A 265 -10.24 -6.75 20.44
C THR A 265 -11.09 -6.95 21.69
N LYS A 266 -10.60 -6.52 22.86
CA LYS A 266 -11.29 -6.68 24.15
C LYS A 266 -12.65 -5.98 24.17
N PHE A 267 -12.82 -4.96 23.31
CA PHE A 267 -14.04 -4.16 23.20
C PHE A 267 -14.94 -4.61 22.04
N GLY A 268 -14.53 -5.61 21.25
CA GLY A 268 -15.31 -6.12 20.13
C GLY A 268 -16.41 -7.09 20.54
N THR A 269 -17.53 -7.08 19.81
CA THR A 269 -18.58 -8.10 19.92
C THR A 269 -18.59 -9.07 18.74
N SER A 270 -17.73 -8.84 17.76
CA SER A 270 -17.59 -9.65 16.54
C SER A 270 -16.13 -10.05 16.28
N GLN A 271 -15.92 -11.01 15.37
CA GLN A 271 -14.57 -11.43 15.02
C GLN A 271 -13.77 -10.26 14.43
N PRO A 272 -12.58 -9.96 14.97
CA PRO A 272 -11.79 -8.82 14.52
C PRO A 272 -11.17 -9.06 13.14
N ILE A 273 -11.14 -8.03 12.30
CA ILE A 273 -10.45 -8.04 11.01
C ILE A 273 -8.99 -7.67 11.24
N ARG A 274 -8.08 -8.62 10.97
CA ARG A 274 -6.63 -8.42 11.10
C ARG A 274 -6.00 -8.09 9.75
N MET A 275 -5.65 -6.83 9.55
CA MET A 275 -4.99 -6.33 8.37
C MET A 275 -3.47 -6.41 8.53
N LYS A 276 -2.81 -7.03 7.55
CA LYS A 276 -1.34 -7.08 7.44
C LYS A 276 -0.85 -6.08 6.39
N ARG A 277 0.45 -5.78 6.35
CA ARG A 277 1.07 -5.16 5.18
C ARG A 277 0.84 -6.05 3.94
N LEU A 278 0.83 -5.46 2.75
CA LEU A 278 0.80 -6.24 1.52
C LEU A 278 2.03 -7.15 1.46
N SER A 279 1.88 -8.35 0.91
CA SER A 279 3.04 -9.20 0.61
C SER A 279 3.95 -8.52 -0.41
N GLU A 280 5.19 -9.00 -0.56
CA GLU A 280 6.11 -8.46 -1.58
C GLU A 280 5.50 -8.59 -2.98
N GLU A 281 4.83 -9.70 -3.24
CA GLU A 281 4.20 -10.03 -4.52
C GLU A 281 3.00 -9.13 -4.81
N GLU A 282 2.12 -8.94 -3.82
CA GLU A 282 1.00 -8.00 -3.88
C GLU A 282 1.46 -6.56 -4.07
N TYR A 283 2.49 -6.17 -3.31
CA TYR A 283 3.03 -4.82 -3.35
C TYR A 283 3.75 -4.52 -4.66
N TRP A 284 4.48 -5.49 -5.23
CA TRP A 284 5.03 -5.35 -6.56
C TRP A 284 3.94 -5.16 -7.61
N TYR A 285 2.87 -5.96 -7.56
CA TYR A 285 1.75 -5.78 -8.49
C TYR A 285 1.14 -4.38 -8.42
N TYR A 286 0.93 -3.88 -7.19
CA TYR A 286 0.48 -2.52 -6.92
C TYR A 286 1.46 -1.46 -7.48
N PHE A 287 2.73 -1.57 -7.12
CA PHE A 287 3.75 -0.59 -7.47
C PHE A 287 4.08 -0.58 -8.96
N LYS A 288 4.05 -1.74 -9.62
CA LYS A 288 4.21 -1.87 -11.08
C LYS A 288 3.15 -1.06 -11.81
N ALA A 289 1.87 -1.20 -11.43
CA ALA A 289 0.79 -0.42 -12.01
C ALA A 289 0.98 1.10 -11.78
N LEU A 290 1.42 1.50 -10.58
CA LEU A 290 1.68 2.91 -10.27
C LEU A 290 2.88 3.50 -11.03
N SER A 291 4.00 2.79 -11.10
CA SER A 291 5.25 3.33 -11.67
C SER A 291 5.23 3.37 -13.19
N PHE A 292 4.59 2.40 -13.85
CA PHE A 292 4.52 2.33 -15.32
C PHE A 292 3.31 3.08 -15.90
N GLY A 293 2.20 3.19 -15.16
CA GLY A 293 0.98 3.79 -15.68
C GLY A 293 0.47 3.03 -16.92
N SER A 294 0.44 3.70 -18.07
CA SER A 294 0.03 3.08 -19.35
C SER A 294 1.17 2.40 -20.12
N MET A 295 2.42 2.52 -19.66
CA MET A 295 3.56 1.88 -20.30
C MET A 295 3.50 0.37 -20.10
N ASN A 296 3.88 -0.39 -21.13
CA ASN A 296 3.99 -1.84 -21.04
C ASN A 296 5.34 -2.24 -20.42
N PRO A 297 5.38 -2.85 -19.21
CA PRO A 297 6.64 -3.26 -18.59
C PRO A 297 7.44 -4.28 -19.42
N ASP A 298 6.76 -5.10 -20.22
CA ASP A 298 7.39 -6.13 -21.07
C ASP A 298 8.26 -5.53 -22.19
N GLU A 299 7.94 -4.31 -22.63
CA GLU A 299 8.74 -3.56 -23.61
C GLU A 299 9.95 -2.86 -22.97
N HIS A 300 10.01 -2.83 -21.63
CA HIS A 300 11.03 -2.13 -20.85
C HIS A 300 11.60 -3.01 -19.71
N PRO A 301 12.18 -4.19 -20.01
CA PRO A 301 12.59 -5.16 -19.00
C PRO A 301 13.63 -4.63 -18.00
N LYS A 302 14.53 -3.73 -18.43
CA LYS A 302 15.48 -3.07 -17.53
C LYS A 302 14.79 -2.16 -16.50
N LEU A 303 13.77 -1.39 -16.92
CA LEU A 303 12.97 -0.59 -16.00
C LEU A 303 12.17 -1.49 -15.06
N ALA A 304 11.58 -2.58 -15.57
CA ALA A 304 10.80 -3.50 -14.76
C ALA A 304 11.67 -4.15 -13.67
N SER A 305 12.90 -4.55 -14.01
CA SER A 305 13.89 -5.07 -13.05
C SER A 305 14.26 -4.06 -11.96
N LEU A 306 14.47 -2.79 -12.32
CA LEU A 306 14.71 -1.71 -11.35
C LEU A 306 13.47 -1.45 -10.49
N GLY A 307 12.28 -1.50 -11.09
CA GLY A 307 11.00 -1.36 -10.41
C GLY A 307 10.79 -2.42 -9.34
N MET A 308 11.12 -3.70 -9.64
CA MET A 308 11.04 -4.78 -8.67
C MET A 308 11.95 -4.50 -7.47
N GLN A 309 13.21 -4.09 -7.72
CA GLN A 309 14.15 -3.75 -6.65
C GLN A 309 13.64 -2.57 -5.81
N LEU A 310 13.11 -1.52 -6.44
CA LEU A 310 12.50 -0.39 -5.74
C LEU A 310 11.32 -0.83 -4.85
N ALA A 311 10.47 -1.74 -5.33
CA ALA A 311 9.36 -2.27 -4.55
C ALA A 311 9.84 -2.99 -3.28
N THR A 312 10.86 -3.84 -3.41
CA THR A 312 11.47 -4.55 -2.28
C THR A 312 12.04 -3.57 -1.24
N GLU A 313 12.77 -2.53 -1.68
CA GLU A 313 13.36 -1.53 -0.78
C GLU A 313 12.31 -0.65 -0.05
N MET A 314 11.14 -0.43 -0.64
CA MET A 314 10.07 0.35 0.02
C MET A 314 9.26 -0.44 1.05
N ASN A 315 9.46 -1.76 1.15
CA ASN A 315 8.92 -2.62 2.20
C ASN A 315 7.41 -2.42 2.48
N GLY A 316 6.59 -2.33 1.41
CA GLY A 316 5.14 -2.22 1.54
C GLY A 316 4.59 -0.81 1.81
N SER A 317 5.41 0.24 1.71
CA SER A 317 4.96 1.62 1.96
C SER A 317 3.98 2.12 0.89
N PHE A 318 2.71 2.34 1.24
CA PHE A 318 1.74 2.95 0.34
C PHE A 318 2.10 4.40 -0.02
N LEU A 319 2.60 5.16 0.96
CA LEU A 319 2.99 6.55 0.75
C LEU A 319 4.23 6.64 -0.16
N GLY A 320 5.25 5.83 0.13
CA GLY A 320 6.45 5.72 -0.70
C GLY A 320 6.12 5.30 -2.13
N ALA A 321 5.26 4.30 -2.31
CA ALA A 321 4.83 3.85 -3.63
C ALA A 321 4.13 4.94 -4.45
N ASN A 322 3.28 5.76 -3.83
CA ASN A 322 2.61 6.85 -4.54
C ASN A 322 3.60 7.96 -4.93
N ILE A 323 4.49 8.36 -4.00
CA ILE A 323 5.48 9.43 -4.25
C ILE A 323 6.49 9.00 -5.31
N LEU A 324 7.12 7.83 -5.14
CA LEU A 324 8.11 7.33 -6.08
C LEU A 324 7.46 6.85 -7.38
N GLY A 325 6.28 6.24 -7.32
CA GLY A 325 5.54 5.83 -8.52
C GLY A 325 5.25 7.00 -9.45
N GLU A 326 4.77 8.13 -8.92
CA GLU A 326 4.57 9.36 -9.72
C GLU A 326 5.88 9.90 -10.30
N LEU A 327 6.96 9.89 -9.51
CA LEU A 327 8.25 10.40 -9.96
C LEU A 327 8.86 9.56 -11.08
N LEU A 328 8.77 8.24 -10.96
CA LEU A 328 9.26 7.26 -11.91
C LEU A 328 8.44 7.30 -13.21
N ARG A 329 7.12 7.41 -13.10
CA ARG A 329 6.20 7.56 -14.24
C ARG A 329 6.48 8.85 -15.02
N ALA A 330 6.84 9.93 -14.33
CA ALA A 330 7.19 11.20 -14.94
C ALA A 330 8.57 11.16 -15.65
N ASN A 331 9.45 10.24 -15.28
CA ASN A 331 10.81 10.13 -15.82
C ASN A 331 11.14 8.66 -16.16
N PRO A 332 10.56 8.09 -17.22
CA PRO A 332 10.72 6.68 -17.59
C PRO A 332 12.07 6.41 -18.27
N ASN A 333 13.17 6.73 -17.58
CA ASN A 333 14.54 6.54 -18.04
C ASN A 333 15.31 5.64 -17.06
N THR A 334 16.05 4.67 -17.59
CA THR A 334 16.81 3.68 -16.81
C THR A 334 17.82 4.33 -15.87
N GLN A 335 18.54 5.35 -16.34
CA GLN A 335 19.53 6.05 -15.49
C GLN A 335 18.85 6.78 -14.32
N SER A 336 17.70 7.40 -14.57
CA SER A 336 16.91 8.09 -13.53
C SER A 336 16.39 7.10 -12.50
N TRP A 337 15.81 5.97 -12.92
CA TRP A 337 15.32 4.92 -12.02
C TRP A 337 16.44 4.30 -11.20
N GLN A 338 17.60 4.07 -11.82
CA GLN A 338 18.79 3.55 -11.13
C GLN A 338 19.31 4.55 -10.09
N SER A 339 19.36 5.83 -10.41
CA SER A 339 19.74 6.87 -9.44
C SER A 339 18.77 6.93 -8.26
N ILE A 340 17.46 6.83 -8.52
CA ILE A 340 16.44 6.79 -7.46
C ILE A 340 16.63 5.57 -6.57
N LEU A 341 16.88 4.39 -7.15
CA LEU A 341 17.15 3.16 -6.42
C LEU A 341 18.39 3.26 -5.53
N LEU A 342 19.49 3.85 -6.04
CA LEU A 342 20.71 4.06 -5.27
C LEU A 342 20.48 5.01 -4.08
N SER A 343 19.75 6.11 -4.28
CA SER A 343 19.40 7.02 -3.19
C SER A 343 18.50 6.35 -2.15
N LEU A 344 17.49 5.57 -2.59
CA LEU A 344 16.61 4.83 -1.68
C LEU A 344 17.39 3.81 -0.84
N ARG A 345 18.27 3.03 -1.47
CA ARG A 345 19.18 2.11 -0.75
C ARG A 345 20.06 2.84 0.24
N GLY A 346 20.64 3.97 -0.16
CA GLY A 346 21.44 4.81 0.72
C GLY A 346 20.65 5.29 1.95
N PHE A 347 19.40 5.71 1.75
CA PHE A 347 18.48 6.11 2.81
C PHE A 347 18.14 4.95 3.75
N VAL A 348 17.73 3.80 3.21
CA VAL A 348 17.40 2.61 3.99
C VAL A 348 18.62 2.15 4.80
N GLN A 349 19.77 2.00 4.16
CA GLN A 349 21.01 1.56 4.81
C GLN A 349 21.45 2.53 5.92
N LYS A 350 21.36 3.85 5.69
CA LYS A 350 21.73 4.85 6.70
C LYS A 350 20.88 4.72 7.96
N ASN A 351 19.56 4.59 7.80
CA ASN A 351 18.65 4.43 8.93
C ASN A 351 18.82 3.08 9.63
N LEU A 352 19.05 1.99 8.88
CA LEU A 352 19.40 0.70 9.47
C LEU A 352 20.69 0.78 10.28
N CYS A 353 21.74 1.45 9.79
CA CYS A 353 22.99 1.62 10.53
C CYS A 353 22.83 2.52 11.77
N CYS A 354 22.00 3.56 11.70
CA CYS A 354 21.83 4.52 12.81
C CYS A 354 20.83 4.05 13.87
N PHE A 355 19.79 3.32 13.49
CA PHE A 355 18.65 3.00 14.36
C PHE A 355 18.36 1.50 14.46
N GLY A 356 18.99 0.64 13.65
CA GLY A 356 18.82 -0.82 13.68
C GLY A 356 17.52 -1.33 13.08
N VAL A 357 16.66 -0.45 12.54
CA VAL A 357 15.34 -0.78 12.00
C VAL A 357 15.07 -0.05 10.68
N HIS A 358 14.16 -0.59 9.87
CA HIS A 358 13.81 -0.01 8.59
C HIS A 358 13.16 1.38 8.76
N PRO A 359 13.43 2.37 7.89
CA PRO A 359 12.84 3.71 8.01
C PRO A 359 11.31 3.72 8.08
N GLU A 360 10.63 2.85 7.32
CA GLU A 360 9.16 2.73 7.41
C GLU A 360 8.69 2.31 8.81
N ASP A 361 9.42 1.43 9.50
CA ASP A 361 9.07 1.01 10.86
C ASP A 361 9.29 2.15 11.87
N LEU A 362 10.27 3.02 11.63
CA LEU A 362 10.48 4.25 12.42
C LEU A 362 9.34 5.25 12.21
N LEU A 363 8.95 5.48 10.96
CA LEU A 363 7.81 6.35 10.62
C LEU A 363 6.50 5.83 11.22
N GLU A 364 6.31 4.50 11.29
CA GLU A 364 5.16 3.89 11.97
C GLU A 364 5.11 4.23 13.47
N ARG A 365 6.28 4.37 14.11
CA ARG A 365 6.45 4.71 15.53
C ARG A 365 6.58 6.22 15.79
N ASN A 366 6.37 7.05 14.76
CA ASN A 366 6.62 8.49 14.79
C ASN A 366 8.04 8.86 15.27
N THR A 367 9.02 7.98 14.99
CA THR A 367 10.43 8.18 15.33
C THR A 367 11.13 8.90 14.17
N PRO A 368 12.04 9.85 14.43
CA PRO A 368 12.76 10.56 13.38
C PRO A 368 13.55 9.62 12.47
N VAL A 369 13.46 9.87 11.15
CA VAL A 369 14.27 9.21 10.13
C VAL A 369 15.29 10.16 9.54
N ASP A 370 16.49 9.66 9.26
CA ASP A 370 17.55 10.43 8.60
C ASP A 370 17.33 10.42 7.08
N PHE A 371 17.00 11.59 6.54
CA PHE A 371 16.69 11.79 5.12
C PHE A 371 17.88 12.30 4.30
N THR A 372 19.09 12.36 4.89
CA THR A 372 20.30 12.95 4.28
C THR A 372 20.68 12.26 2.97
N ARG A 373 20.46 10.96 2.86
CA ARG A 373 20.76 10.17 1.65
C ARG A 373 19.58 10.07 0.68
N MET A 374 18.48 10.73 0.98
CA MET A 374 17.25 10.66 0.19
C MET A 374 17.07 11.97 -0.60
N ALA A 375 17.77 12.05 -1.73
CA ALA A 375 17.63 13.14 -2.69
C ALA A 375 17.99 12.63 -4.10
N PHE A 376 17.36 13.20 -5.14
CA PHE A 376 17.59 12.83 -6.54
C PHE A 376 18.26 13.97 -7.31
N LEU A 377 18.99 13.64 -8.38
CA LEU A 377 19.56 14.62 -9.33
C LEU A 377 20.52 15.67 -8.74
N GLY A 378 21.34 15.30 -7.74
CA GLY A 378 22.37 16.19 -7.20
C GLY A 378 21.85 17.29 -6.27
N ALA A 379 20.58 17.18 -5.85
CA ALA A 379 20.01 18.03 -4.82
C ALA A 379 20.86 18.00 -3.54
N GLN A 380 21.35 19.16 -3.09
CA GLN A 380 21.96 19.33 -1.77
C GLN A 380 20.85 19.36 -0.71
N ALA A 381 20.21 18.22 -0.46
CA ALA A 381 19.46 18.07 0.77
C ALA A 381 20.46 18.20 1.92
N HIS A 382 20.46 19.35 2.59
CA HIS A 382 21.14 19.51 3.86
C HIS A 382 20.60 18.39 4.75
N GLY A 383 21.47 17.63 5.42
CA GLY A 383 21.03 16.44 6.14
C GLY A 383 19.85 16.75 7.05
N CYS A 384 18.67 16.20 6.75
CA CYS A 384 17.45 16.51 7.48
C CYS A 384 16.99 15.27 8.25
N LEU A 385 16.49 15.48 9.46
CA LEU A 385 15.64 14.53 10.16
C LEU A 385 14.20 14.79 9.76
N VAL A 386 13.46 13.73 9.47
CA VAL A 386 12.03 13.79 9.12
C VAL A 386 11.25 13.04 10.19
N TYR A 387 10.24 13.69 10.76
CA TYR A 387 9.39 13.12 11.79
C TYR A 387 8.01 13.77 11.77
N ASP A 388 7.13 13.35 12.69
CA ASP A 388 5.79 13.93 12.83
C ASP A 388 5.01 13.93 11.51
N LEU A 389 5.04 12.79 10.84
CA LEU A 389 4.23 12.57 9.66
C LEU A 389 2.77 12.49 10.12
N ARG A 390 1.95 13.47 9.77
CA ARG A 390 0.58 13.65 10.27
C ARG A 390 -0.38 13.98 9.14
N VAL A 391 -1.67 13.80 9.41
CA VAL A 391 -2.73 14.29 8.53
C VAL A 391 -3.02 15.74 8.89
N ALA A 392 -3.12 16.62 7.89
CA ALA A 392 -3.47 18.02 8.08
C ALA A 392 -4.81 18.16 8.82
N GLY A 393 -4.85 19.03 9.82
CA GLY A 393 -6.07 19.27 10.61
C GLY A 393 -7.05 20.18 9.87
N PRO A 394 -8.36 20.10 10.17
CA PRO A 394 -9.36 20.99 9.56
C PRO A 394 -9.14 22.48 9.89
N ALA A 395 -8.46 22.79 10.99
CA ALA A 395 -8.09 24.15 11.39
C ALA A 395 -6.81 24.68 10.71
N GLN A 396 -6.12 23.85 9.92
CA GLN A 396 -4.87 24.23 9.27
C GLN A 396 -5.20 25.01 7.99
N SER A 397 -5.34 26.33 8.13
CA SER A 397 -5.87 27.23 7.08
C SER A 397 -4.99 27.32 5.82
N GLN A 398 -3.69 26.99 5.92
CA GLN A 398 -2.77 26.94 4.79
C GLN A 398 -1.90 25.69 4.86
N LEU A 399 -1.94 24.89 3.79
CA LEU A 399 -1.03 23.77 3.61
C LEU A 399 0.39 24.27 3.30
N PRO A 400 1.44 23.50 3.65
CA PRO A 400 2.80 23.83 3.24
C PRO A 400 2.91 23.95 1.72
N LYS A 401 3.59 25.01 1.26
CA LYS A 401 3.86 25.21 -0.18
C LYS A 401 4.88 24.22 -0.71
N LEU A 402 5.89 23.90 0.10
CA LEU A 402 6.94 22.97 -0.25
C LEU A 402 6.42 21.54 -0.24
N THR A 403 6.64 20.83 -1.34
CA THR A 403 6.20 19.45 -1.54
C THR A 403 7.34 18.45 -1.40
N SER A 404 7.02 17.19 -1.09
CA SER A 404 8.01 16.09 -1.12
C SER A 404 8.73 16.01 -2.46
N ARG A 405 8.01 16.18 -3.58
CA ARG A 405 8.59 16.19 -4.92
C ARG A 405 9.66 17.27 -5.08
N GLU A 406 9.40 18.49 -4.61
CA GLU A 406 10.39 19.58 -4.67
C GLU A 406 11.59 19.28 -3.77
N VAL A 407 11.39 18.79 -2.55
CA VAL A 407 12.50 18.39 -1.67
C VAL A 407 13.38 17.33 -2.35
N LEU A 408 12.76 16.33 -2.97
CA LEU A 408 13.43 15.21 -3.63
C LEU A 408 14.16 15.62 -4.91
N LEU A 409 13.72 16.67 -5.59
CA LEU A 409 14.31 17.16 -6.83
C LEU A 409 15.20 18.40 -6.62
N GLY A 410 15.50 18.78 -5.38
CA GLY A 410 16.39 19.90 -5.07
C GLY A 410 15.76 21.27 -5.30
N GLY A 411 14.45 21.40 -5.05
CA GLY A 411 13.75 22.67 -5.00
C GLY A 411 14.26 23.58 -3.87
N ASN A 412 13.73 24.80 -3.81
CA ASN A 412 14.16 25.81 -2.85
C ASN A 412 13.79 25.41 -1.41
N ILE A 413 14.75 24.82 -0.69
CA ILE A 413 14.59 24.45 0.71
C ILE A 413 14.55 25.74 1.57
N PRO A 414 13.57 25.90 2.47
CA PRO A 414 13.44 27.04 3.36
C PRO A 414 14.73 27.27 4.16
N VAL A 415 15.01 28.52 4.56
CA VAL A 415 16.23 28.86 5.32
C VAL A 415 16.13 28.36 6.75
N GLU A 416 14.90 28.27 7.28
CA GLU A 416 14.56 27.83 8.61
C GLU A 416 15.15 26.45 8.96
N ASP A 417 15.55 26.28 10.23
CA ASP A 417 16.06 25.01 10.77
C ASP A 417 14.97 23.92 10.75
N LYS A 418 13.70 24.31 10.86
CA LYS A 418 12.54 23.42 10.93
C LYS A 418 11.43 23.95 10.04
N PHE A 419 10.88 23.09 9.19
CA PHE A 419 9.82 23.45 8.26
C PHE A 419 8.90 22.25 7.99
N ASP A 420 7.64 22.53 7.69
CA ASP A 420 6.68 21.51 7.27
C ASP A 420 6.73 21.29 5.75
N VAL A 421 6.56 20.06 5.32
CA VAL A 421 6.48 19.64 3.92
C VAL A 421 5.17 18.94 3.68
N LEU A 422 4.49 19.31 2.60
CA LEU A 422 3.36 18.55 2.08
C LEU A 422 3.90 17.28 1.40
N VAL A 423 3.78 16.15 2.10
CA VAL A 423 4.36 14.87 1.68
C VAL A 423 3.55 14.24 0.56
N TRP A 424 2.22 14.22 0.69
CA TRP A 424 1.34 13.66 -0.32
C TRP A 424 -0.10 14.15 -0.12
N LYS A 425 -0.83 14.29 -1.23
CA LYS A 425 -2.28 14.51 -1.21
C LYS A 425 -2.98 13.23 -1.65
N SER A 426 -3.76 12.63 -0.76
CA SER A 426 -4.47 11.40 -1.06
C SER A 426 -5.52 11.62 -2.14
N ARG A 427 -5.49 10.79 -3.18
CA ARG A 427 -6.52 10.73 -4.24
C ARG A 427 -7.64 9.74 -3.92
N ILE A 428 -7.54 9.05 -2.79
CA ILE A 428 -8.55 8.13 -2.27
C ILE A 428 -9.13 8.69 -0.96
N PRO A 429 -10.43 8.46 -0.67
CA PRO A 429 -11.03 8.73 0.65
C PRO A 429 -10.10 8.28 1.80
N PRO A 430 -9.86 9.11 2.83
CA PRO A 430 -10.56 10.35 3.20
C PRO A 430 -10.15 11.61 2.41
N TYR A 431 -9.31 11.48 1.38
CA TYR A 431 -8.66 12.62 0.71
C TYR A 431 -7.79 13.44 1.69
N CYS A 432 -7.06 12.75 2.56
CA CYS A 432 -6.15 13.36 3.51
C CYS A 432 -4.95 14.03 2.83
N ASP A 433 -4.58 15.20 3.32
CA ASP A 433 -3.27 15.80 3.09
C ASP A 433 -2.29 15.33 4.17
N TYR A 434 -1.15 14.76 3.75
CA TYR A 434 -0.12 14.30 4.66
C TYR A 434 1.01 15.32 4.74
N ILE A 435 1.36 15.73 5.95
CA ILE A 435 2.41 16.69 6.25
C ILE A 435 3.47 15.98 7.08
N ALA A 436 4.75 16.26 6.84
CA ALA A 436 5.82 15.87 7.75
C ALA A 436 6.68 17.07 8.09
N THR A 437 7.27 16.99 9.27
CA THR A 437 8.20 17.99 9.79
C THR A 437 9.62 17.60 9.38
N PHE A 438 10.31 18.53 8.73
CA PHE A 438 11.72 18.41 8.36
C PHE A 438 12.55 19.32 9.26
N GLU A 439 13.62 18.78 9.82
CA GLU A 439 14.55 19.51 10.68
C GLU A 439 15.99 19.33 10.18
N LYS A 440 16.66 20.44 9.88
CA LYS A 440 18.05 20.44 9.42
C LYS A 440 18.98 19.98 10.55
N GLN A 441 19.81 19.00 10.27
CA GLN A 441 20.87 18.58 11.18
C GLN A 441 21.94 19.67 11.24
N LYS A 442 22.20 20.16 12.45
CA LYS A 442 23.32 21.07 12.70
C LYS A 442 24.64 20.30 12.50
N PRO A 443 25.65 20.87 11.82
CA PRO A 443 26.94 20.20 11.67
C PRO A 443 27.52 19.93 13.06
N ARG A 444 27.85 18.67 13.35
CA ARG A 444 28.57 18.31 14.58
C ARG A 444 29.91 19.03 14.56
N ARG A 445 30.11 20.01 15.45
CA ARG A 445 31.43 20.60 15.69
C ARG A 445 32.35 19.50 16.21
N VAL A 446 33.22 18.98 15.36
CA VAL A 446 34.37 18.18 15.81
C VAL A 446 35.29 19.13 16.53
N VAL A 447 35.23 19.17 17.86
CA VAL A 447 36.23 19.85 18.68
C VAL A 447 37.51 19.04 18.54
N GLY A 448 38.35 19.40 17.58
CA GLY A 448 39.71 18.92 17.51
C GLY A 448 40.41 19.33 18.79
N LYS A 449 40.66 18.37 19.69
CA LYS A 449 41.64 18.57 20.77
C LYS A 449 42.98 18.83 20.10
N ARG A 450 43.39 20.11 20.05
CA ARG A 450 44.78 20.47 19.82
C ARG A 450 45.56 19.88 20.99
N ASN A 451 46.31 18.81 20.74
CA ASN A 451 47.38 18.39 21.64
C ASN A 451 48.47 19.45 21.54
N THR A 452 48.51 20.36 22.50
CA THR A 452 49.66 21.23 22.75
C THR A 452 50.77 20.34 23.31
N ILE A 453 51.75 20.01 22.48
CA ILE A 453 53.02 19.44 22.92
C ILE A 453 53.82 20.62 23.49
N TYR A 454 54.06 20.61 24.80
CA TYR A 454 55.04 21.50 25.41
C TYR A 454 56.42 20.87 25.20
N HIS A 455 57.32 21.64 24.58
CA HIS A 455 58.74 21.35 24.43
C HIS A 455 59.49 21.57 25.74
#